data_AF-A0A735IZZ3-F1
#
_entry.id   AF-A0A735IZZ3-F1
#
_cell.length_a   1.000
_cell.length_b   1.000
_cell.length_c   1.000
_cell.angle_alpha   90.00
_cell.angle_beta   90.00
_cell.angle_gamma   90.00
#
_symmetry.space_group_name_H-M   'P 1'
#
loop_
_entity.id
_entity.type
_entity.pdbx_description
1 polymer ?
#
loop_
_entity_poly.entity_id
_entity_poly.type
_entity_poly.pdbx_seq_one_letter_code
_entity_poly.pdbx_strand_id
1 'polypeptide(L)' 'SVGQKSYAEHMGISESTVSRRKAEGYFCNMAKELAFLGIQAAPPEAVLVSRNYLTAVEILADAGLKAERARPDALGWD' A
#
# COMPACT_ATOMS: atom_id res chain seq x y z
N SER A 1 -17.08 -7.16 -5.14
CA SER A 1 -17.45 -5.91 -5.84
C SER A 1 -18.52 -5.21 -5.03
N VAL A 2 -18.34 -3.93 -4.69
CA VAL A 2 -19.39 -3.14 -4.02
C VAL A 2 -20.49 -2.86 -5.03
N GLY A 3 -21.74 -3.18 -4.71
CA GLY A 3 -22.88 -2.97 -5.60
C GLY A 3 -23.16 -1.49 -5.84
N GLN A 4 -23.68 -1.13 -7.03
CA GLN A 4 -23.96 0.27 -7.40
C GLN A 4 -24.90 0.96 -6.41
N LYS A 5 -25.95 0.27 -5.96
CA LYS A 5 -26.89 0.75 -4.96
C LYS A 5 -26.23 1.10 -3.63
N SER A 6 -25.46 0.17 -3.06
CA SER A 6 -24.74 0.38 -1.80
C SER A 6 -23.73 1.53 -1.89
N TYR A 7 -23.03 1.66 -3.03
CA TYR A 7 -22.14 2.78 -3.27
C TYR A 7 -22.90 4.11 -3.39
N ALA A 8 -24.05 4.13 -4.08
CA ALA A 8 -24.89 5.31 -4.24
C ALA A 8 -25.42 5.81 -2.89
N GLU A 9 -25.94 4.89 -2.07
CA GLU A 9 -26.41 5.16 -0.70
C GLU A 9 -25.28 5.72 0.18
N HIS A 10 -24.11 5.08 0.16
CA HIS A 10 -22.95 5.51 0.95
C HIS A 10 -22.45 6.91 0.55
N MET A 11 -22.47 7.22 -0.74
CA MET A 11 -21.98 8.49 -1.28
C MET A 11 -23.07 9.60 -1.32
N GLY A 12 -24.32 9.30 -0.94
CA GLY A 12 -25.42 10.25 -0.96
C GLY A 12 -25.82 10.73 -2.36
N ILE A 13 -25.68 9.88 -3.39
CA ILE A 13 -25.99 10.20 -4.79
C ILE A 13 -26.96 9.18 -5.39
N SER A 14 -27.58 9.51 -6.53
CA SER A 14 -28.45 8.56 -7.24
C SER A 14 -27.66 7.43 -7.91
N GLU A 15 -28.26 6.24 -8.02
CA GLU A 15 -27.70 5.12 -8.80
C GLU A 15 -27.46 5.50 -10.26
N SER A 16 -28.30 6.36 -10.84
CA SER A 16 -28.11 6.88 -12.20
C SER A 16 -26.85 7.72 -12.35
N THR A 17 -26.48 8.48 -11.32
CA THR A 17 -25.21 9.24 -11.27
C THR A 17 -24.01 8.30 -11.19
N VAL A 18 -24.11 7.22 -10.41
CA VAL A 18 -23.07 6.18 -10.31
C VAL A 18 -22.86 5.49 -11.66
N SER A 19 -23.95 5.12 -12.33
CA SER A 19 -23.92 4.51 -13.66
C SER A 19 -23.25 5.42 -14.69
N ARG A 20 -23.63 6.71 -14.71
CA ARG A 20 -23.02 7.71 -15.59
C ARG A 20 -21.52 7.87 -15.35
N ARG A 21 -21.10 8.03 -14.09
CA ARG A 21 -19.67 8.11 -13.71
C ARG A 21 -18.88 6.91 -14.21
N LYS A 22 -19.45 5.70 -14.10
CA LYS A 22 -18.81 4.49 -14.60
C LYS A 22 -18.66 4.51 -16.13
N ALA A 23 -19.70 4.94 -16.86
CA ALA A 23 -19.69 5.04 -18.31
C ALA A 23 -18.69 6.10 -18.83
N GLU A 24 -18.57 7.22 -18.12
CA GLU A 24 -17.66 8.34 -18.47
C GLU A 24 -16.21 8.11 -18.02
N GLY A 25 -15.90 6.96 -17.42
CA GLY A 25 -14.54 6.65 -16.96
C GLY A 25 -14.08 7.49 -15.78
N TYR A 26 -15.00 8.05 -14.98
CA TYR A 26 -14.73 8.95 -13.86
C TYR A 26 -13.64 8.44 -12.91
N PHE A 27 -13.71 7.16 -12.51
CA PHE A 27 -12.73 6.56 -11.60
C PHE A 27 -11.32 6.45 -12.20
N CYS A 28 -11.23 6.23 -13.51
CA CYS A 28 -9.94 6.19 -14.21
C CYS A 28 -9.31 7.59 -14.25
N ASN A 29 -10.11 8.62 -14.52
CA ASN A 29 -9.63 10.01 -14.53
C ASN A 29 -9.20 10.46 -13.12
N MET A 30 -10.00 10.16 -12.10
CA MET A 30 -9.64 10.43 -10.71
C MET A 30 -8.34 9.73 -10.31
N ALA A 31 -8.14 8.46 -10.68
CA ALA A 31 -6.90 7.75 -10.38
C ALA A 31 -5.67 8.42 -11.04
N LYS A 32 -5.81 8.92 -12.27
CA LYS A 32 -4.75 9.67 -12.97
C LYS A 32 -4.44 10.99 -12.26
N GLU A 33 -5.47 11.73 -11.84
CA GLU A 33 -5.30 12.99 -11.11
C GLU A 33 -4.62 12.78 -9.76
N LEU A 34 -5.03 11.76 -9.00
CA LEU A 34 -4.38 11.40 -7.73
C LEU A 34 -2.91 11.04 -7.93
N ALA A 35 -2.60 10.26 -8.97
CA ALA A 35 -1.22 9.92 -9.31
C ALA A 35 -0.39 11.14 -9.69
N PHE A 36 -0.96 12.08 -10.44
CA PHE A 36 -0.30 13.35 -10.79
C PHE A 36 0.02 14.19 -9.54
N LEU A 37 -0.88 14.21 -8.56
CA LEU A 37 -0.69 14.89 -7.28
C LEU A 37 0.25 14.14 -6.32
N GLY A 38 0.77 12.96 -6.71
CA GLY A 38 1.60 12.12 -5.86
C GLY A 38 0.84 11.46 -4.69
N ILE A 39 -0.49 11.39 -4.77
CA ILE A 39 -1.34 10.76 -3.76
C ILE A 39 -1.47 9.28 -4.08
N GLN A 40 -1.05 8.43 -3.13
CA GLN A 40 -1.17 6.99 -3.24
C GLN A 40 -2.35 6.48 -2.39
N ALA A 41 -3.35 5.88 -3.05
CA ALA A 41 -4.40 5.14 -2.38
C ALA A 41 -3.91 3.71 -2.10
N ALA A 42 -4.08 3.24 -0.86
CA ALA A 42 -3.76 1.87 -0.48
C ALA A 42 -4.95 1.23 0.26
N PRO A 43 -5.10 -0.10 0.19
CA PRO A 43 -6.09 -0.80 0.99
C PRO A 43 -5.92 -0.52 2.49
N PRO A 44 -6.99 -0.52 3.30
CA PRO A 44 -6.91 -0.24 4.74
C PRO A 44 -5.95 -1.15 5.51
N GLU A 45 -5.80 -2.40 5.06
CA GLU A 45 -4.91 -3.39 5.63
C GLU A 45 -3.43 -3.19 5.25
N ALA A 46 -3.14 -2.32 4.28
CA ALA A 46 -1.78 -2.07 3.83
C ALA A 46 -1.07 -1.11 4.79
N VAL A 47 0.08 -1.55 5.32
CA VAL A 47 0.98 -0.66 6.08
C VAL A 47 1.80 0.14 5.07
N LEU A 48 1.51 1.44 4.98
CA LEU A 48 2.29 2.37 4.16
C LEU A 48 3.54 2.81 4.91
N VAL A 49 4.70 2.44 4.37
CA VAL A 49 6.01 2.86 4.87
C VAL A 49 6.78 3.58 3.78
N SER A 50 7.66 4.50 4.18
CA SER A 50 8.51 5.18 3.21
C SER A 50 9.50 4.19 2.59
N ARG A 51 9.89 4.44 1.34
CA ARG A 51 10.94 3.65 0.68
C ARG A 51 12.23 3.63 1.49
N ASN A 52 12.60 4.77 2.07
CA ASN A 52 13.80 4.89 2.90
C ASN A 52 13.72 4.01 4.15
N TYR A 53 12.54 3.90 4.75
CA TYR A 53 12.32 3.00 5.87
C TYR A 53 12.52 1.53 5.48
N LEU A 54 11.93 1.09 4.36
CA LEU A 54 12.14 -0.28 3.86
C LEU A 54 13.62 -0.57 3.59
N THR A 55 14.30 0.33 2.89
CA THR A 55 15.74 0.19 2.62
C THR A 55 16.56 0.15 3.90
N ALA A 56 16.23 0.97 4.91
CA ALA A 56 16.91 0.93 6.20
C ALA A 56 16.71 -0.42 6.92
N VAL A 57 15.50 -0.97 6.88
CA VAL A 57 15.19 -2.29 7.48
C VAL A 57 15.92 -3.41 6.75
N GLU A 58 15.98 -3.39 5.42
CA GLU A 58 16.74 -4.36 4.63
C GLU A 58 18.24 -4.34 4.98
N ILE A 59 18.82 -3.14 5.10
CA ILE A 59 20.22 -2.95 5.51
C ILE A 59 20.47 -3.49 6.92
N LEU A 60 19.57 -3.18 7.86
CA LEU A 60 19.64 -3.67 9.24
C LEU A 60 19.57 -5.20 9.31
N ALA A 61 18.68 -5.81 8.53
CA ALA A 61 18.56 -7.27 8.46
C ALA A 61 19.83 -7.92 7.91
N ASP A 62 20.39 -7.40 6.82
CA ASP A 62 21.65 -7.89 6.25
C ASP A 62 22.83 -7.75 7.23
N ALA A 63 22.92 -6.61 7.92
CA ALA A 63 23.92 -6.39 8.96
C ALA A 63 23.79 -7.38 10.12
N GLY A 64 22.55 -7.64 10.58
CA GLY A 64 22.29 -8.65 11.62
C GLY A 64 22.67 -10.06 11.20
N LEU A 65 22.35 -10.46 9.97
CA LEU A 65 22.74 -11.77 9.44
C LEU A 65 24.26 -11.92 9.32
N LYS A 66 24.96 -10.87 8.91
CA LYS A 66 26.44 -10.84 8.88
C LYS A 66 27.03 -10.98 10.28
N ALA A 67 26.47 -10.26 11.26
CA ALA A 67 26.90 -10.36 12.65
C ALA A 67 26.70 -11.76 13.22
N GLU A 68 25.57 -12.41 12.95
CA GLU A 68 25.31 -13.78 13.43
C GLU A 68 26.24 -14.81 12.79
N ARG A 69 26.57 -14.66 11.49
CA ARG A 69 27.56 -15.54 10.83
C ARG A 69 28.98 -15.36 11.37
N ALA A 70 29.32 -14.15 11.79
CA ALA A 70 30.61 -13.83 12.39
C ALA A 70 30.65 -14.13 13.89
N ARG A 71 29.53 -14.58 14.46
CA ARG A 71 29.44 -14.95 15.87
C ARG A 71 30.40 -16.11 16.09
N PRO A 72 31.39 -15.97 16.99
CA PRO A 72 32.25 -17.08 17.34
C PRO A 72 31.38 -18.23 17.83
N ASP A 73 31.65 -19.45 17.36
CA ASP A 73 31.08 -20.64 17.99
C ASP A 73 31.34 -20.54 19.50
N ALA A 74 30.31 -20.83 20.29
CA ALA A 74 30.40 -20.74 21.75
C ALA A 74 31.70 -21.43 22.16
N LEU A 75 32.66 -20.64 22.68
CA LEU A 75 34.04 -21.06 22.92
C LEU A 75 34.01 -22.51 23.44
N GLY A 76 34.35 -23.44 22.55
CA GLY A 76 34.49 -24.83 22.89
C GLY A 76 35.56 -24.87 23.96
N TRP A 77 35.13 -25.21 25.16
CA TRP A 77 36.02 -25.69 26.19
C TRP A 77 36.62 -27.01 25.65
N ASP A 78 37.77 -26.92 25.00
CA ASP A 78 38.77 -27.98 24.87
C ASP A 78 40.16 -27.38 25.12
#